data_AF-R1EFB5-F1
#
_entry.id   AF-R1EFB5-F1
#
_cell.length_a   1.000
_cell.length_b   1.000
_cell.length_c   1.000
_cell.angle_alpha   90.00
_cell.angle_beta   90.00
_cell.angle_gamma   90.00
#
_symmetry.space_group_name_H-M   'P 1'
#
loop_
_entity.id
_entity.type
_entity.pdbx_description
1 polymer ?
#
loop_
_entity_poly.entity_id
_entity_poly.type
_entity_poly.pdbx_seq_one_letter_code
_entity_poly.pdbx_strand_id
1 'polypeptide(L)'
;METPHAPARTVTPAYDDFSGIDMSAFSNPYDALIAASKDDPKEKLLAPDFAGVMVDPILLRLEDPSVEPGYVDPRNCLVFWARPPEKVKTLVRECQERLRDVVPNLWLMPPTSLHMTAIEITHSRTADEISALVAQMQPAILSLANHPSSSPAHRARLVKPLLGFDASAIALSFVPAADGEGLVDGRDTAGRLREPADDAYTYHHLRRDLFAKSTEAGVKVDSRG
;
A
#
# COMPACT_ATOMS: atom_id res chain seq x y z
N MET A 1 -17.91 -32.70 20.34
CA MET A 1 -18.65 -32.60 19.06
C MET A 1 -17.78 -31.74 18.17
N GLU A 2 -16.92 -32.38 17.38
CA GLU A 2 -15.95 -31.70 16.51
C GLU A 2 -16.68 -31.21 15.26
N THR A 3 -16.61 -29.91 14.99
CA THR A 3 -17.02 -29.32 13.72
C THR A 3 -15.99 -29.67 12.65
N PRO A 4 -16.40 -30.21 11.48
CA PRO A 4 -15.46 -30.59 10.44
C PRO A 4 -14.86 -29.34 9.79
N HIS A 5 -13.53 -29.24 9.78
CA HIS A 5 -12.81 -28.23 9.00
C HIS A 5 -13.05 -28.48 7.51
N ALA A 6 -13.51 -27.47 6.79
CA ALA A 6 -13.58 -27.49 5.33
C ALA A 6 -12.17 -27.68 4.74
N PRO A 7 -12.01 -28.47 3.67
CA PRO A 7 -10.70 -28.72 3.08
C PRO A 7 -10.11 -27.42 2.49
N ALA A 8 -8.84 -27.16 2.79
CA ALA A 8 -8.09 -26.05 2.22
C ALA A 8 -8.01 -26.21 0.69
N ARG A 9 -8.63 -25.28 -0.04
CA ARG A 9 -8.49 -25.19 -1.50
C ARG A 9 -7.12 -24.60 -1.84
N THR A 10 -6.40 -25.26 -2.73
CA THR A 10 -5.22 -24.74 -3.41
C THR A 10 -5.63 -23.59 -4.32
N VAL A 11 -5.18 -22.37 -4.03
CA VAL A 11 -5.42 -21.17 -4.85
C VAL A 11 -4.19 -20.89 -5.70
N THR A 12 -4.37 -20.89 -7.01
CA THR A 12 -3.40 -20.49 -8.03
C THR A 12 -3.11 -18.98 -7.99
N PRO A 13 -1.91 -18.51 -8.39
CA PRO A 13 -1.44 -17.14 -8.15
C PRO A 13 -1.99 -16.09 -9.14
N ALA A 14 -3.12 -16.38 -9.81
CA ALA A 14 -3.79 -15.38 -10.62
C ALA A 14 -4.59 -14.47 -9.67
N TYR A 15 -4.61 -13.18 -9.97
CA TYR A 15 -5.45 -12.21 -9.27
C TYR A 15 -6.91 -12.59 -9.55
N ASP A 16 -7.48 -13.46 -8.71
CA ASP A 16 -8.87 -13.84 -8.81
C ASP A 16 -9.69 -12.62 -8.40
N ASP A 17 -10.32 -11.99 -9.40
CA ASP A 17 -11.30 -10.94 -9.14
C ASP A 17 -12.54 -11.58 -8.50
N PHE A 18 -12.60 -11.51 -7.17
CA PHE A 18 -13.74 -11.97 -6.37
C PHE A 18 -14.97 -11.04 -6.47
N SER A 19 -14.95 -10.03 -7.34
CA SER A 19 -16.11 -9.19 -7.61
C SER A 19 -17.28 -9.96 -8.21
N GLY A 20 -16.99 -11.08 -8.92
CA GLY A 20 -17.94 -11.82 -9.74
C GLY A 20 -18.28 -11.12 -11.06
N ILE A 21 -17.54 -10.05 -11.41
CA ILE A 21 -17.76 -9.23 -12.60
C ILE A 21 -16.58 -9.41 -13.56
N ASP A 22 -16.89 -9.65 -14.83
CA ASP A 22 -15.88 -9.60 -15.88
C ASP A 22 -15.48 -8.14 -16.14
N MET A 23 -14.32 -7.75 -15.61
CA MET A 23 -13.75 -6.40 -15.77
C MET A 23 -13.57 -6.00 -17.24
N SER A 24 -13.45 -6.96 -18.16
CA SER A 24 -13.33 -6.68 -19.60
C SER A 24 -14.66 -6.28 -20.25
N ALA A 25 -15.79 -6.49 -19.56
CA ALA A 25 -17.12 -6.10 -20.03
C ALA A 25 -17.40 -4.58 -19.89
N PHE A 26 -16.51 -3.82 -19.26
CA PHE A 26 -16.69 -2.39 -18.99
C PHE A 26 -15.59 -1.56 -19.65
N SER A 27 -16.00 -0.50 -20.36
CA SER A 27 -15.06 0.44 -20.99
C SER A 27 -14.34 1.33 -19.96
N ASN A 28 -14.95 1.51 -18.80
CA ASN A 28 -14.42 2.25 -17.66
C ASN A 28 -14.33 1.30 -16.45
N PRO A 29 -13.13 1.06 -15.89
CA PRO A 29 -12.95 0.10 -14.80
C PRO A 29 -13.67 0.50 -13.50
N TYR A 30 -14.03 1.78 -13.32
CA TYR A 30 -14.83 2.21 -12.17
C TYR A 30 -16.29 1.80 -12.25
N ASP A 31 -16.85 1.64 -13.46
CA ASP A 31 -18.23 1.18 -13.64
C ASP A 31 -18.35 -0.31 -13.26
N ALA A 32 -17.30 -1.10 -13.49
CA ALA A 32 -17.21 -2.48 -13.03
C ALA A 32 -17.15 -2.55 -11.49
N LEU A 33 -16.42 -1.65 -10.84
CA LEU A 33 -16.34 -1.57 -9.37
C LEU A 33 -17.67 -1.12 -8.75
N ILE A 34 -18.37 -0.17 -9.38
CA ILE A 34 -19.71 0.28 -8.98
C ILE A 34 -20.73 -0.85 -9.12
N ALA A 35 -20.75 -1.52 -10.28
CA ALA A 35 -21.61 -2.66 -10.52
C ALA A 35 -21.31 -3.81 -9.55
N ALA A 36 -20.03 -4.06 -9.26
CA ALA A 36 -19.58 -5.10 -8.34
C ALA A 36 -20.00 -4.80 -6.91
N SER A 37 -20.01 -3.54 -6.52
CA SER A 37 -20.44 -3.11 -5.19
C SER A 37 -21.95 -2.90 -5.08
N LYS A 38 -22.72 -2.98 -6.18
CA LYS A 38 -24.16 -2.64 -6.24
C LYS A 38 -24.47 -1.26 -5.63
N ASP A 39 -23.57 -0.30 -5.80
CA ASP A 39 -23.61 1.01 -5.11
C ASP A 39 -23.54 0.95 -3.57
N ASP A 40 -23.34 -0.22 -2.95
CA ASP A 40 -23.20 -0.38 -1.51
C ASP A 40 -22.13 -1.43 -1.12
N PRO A 41 -20.83 -1.05 -1.09
CA PRO A 41 -19.77 -1.94 -0.65
C PRO A 41 -19.95 -2.44 0.80
N LYS A 42 -20.82 -1.80 1.60
CA LYS A 42 -21.19 -2.26 2.94
C LYS A 42 -22.07 -3.51 2.87
N GLU A 43 -22.97 -3.61 1.88
CA GLU A 43 -23.87 -4.76 1.71
C GLU A 43 -23.07 -6.05 1.50
N LYS A 44 -22.02 -6.04 0.68
CA LYS A 44 -21.16 -7.22 0.44
C LYS A 44 -20.42 -7.73 1.67
N LEU A 45 -19.93 -6.83 2.54
CA LEU A 45 -19.26 -7.22 3.79
C LEU A 45 -20.25 -7.69 4.87
N LEU A 46 -21.46 -7.13 4.87
CA LEU A 46 -22.52 -7.48 5.81
C LEU A 46 -23.41 -8.61 5.28
N ALA A 47 -23.14 -9.10 4.07
CA ALA A 47 -23.93 -10.14 3.45
C ALA A 47 -23.82 -11.43 4.29
N PRO A 48 -24.93 -12.17 4.50
CA PRO A 48 -24.90 -13.40 5.29
C PRO A 48 -23.94 -14.47 4.76
N ASP A 49 -23.60 -14.38 3.47
CA ASP A 49 -22.69 -15.26 2.75
C ASP A 49 -21.29 -14.69 2.55
N PHE A 50 -20.95 -13.56 3.20
CA PHE A 50 -19.59 -13.03 3.19
C PHE A 50 -18.63 -14.06 3.79
N ALA A 51 -17.79 -14.64 2.93
CA ALA A 51 -16.87 -15.73 3.28
C ALA A 51 -15.75 -15.33 4.26
N GLY A 52 -15.69 -14.04 4.64
CA GLY A 52 -14.63 -13.47 5.45
C GLY A 52 -13.53 -12.82 4.60
N VAL A 53 -12.59 -12.18 5.29
CA VAL A 53 -11.36 -11.68 4.66
C VAL A 53 -10.43 -12.86 4.35
N MET A 54 -9.71 -12.79 3.22
CA MET A 54 -8.70 -13.77 2.86
C MET A 54 -7.59 -13.77 3.91
N VAL A 55 -7.35 -14.93 4.51
CA VAL A 55 -6.24 -15.12 5.45
C VAL A 55 -4.95 -15.21 4.64
N ASP A 56 -4.02 -14.30 4.89
CA ASP A 56 -2.67 -14.40 4.32
C ASP A 56 -1.92 -15.56 5.00
N PRO A 57 -1.56 -16.63 4.26
CA PRO A 57 -0.98 -17.84 4.83
C PRO A 57 0.47 -17.64 5.31
N ILE A 58 1.15 -16.59 4.87
CA ILE A 58 2.51 -16.27 5.31
C ILE A 58 2.43 -15.46 6.59
N LEU A 59 1.56 -14.45 6.63
CA LEU A 59 1.32 -13.68 7.84
C LEU A 59 0.79 -14.57 8.96
N LEU A 60 -0.13 -15.50 8.67
CA LEU A 60 -0.62 -16.47 9.65
C LEU A 60 0.53 -17.26 10.29
N ARG A 61 1.48 -17.76 9.48
CA ARG A 61 2.63 -18.52 9.99
C ARG A 61 3.64 -17.67 10.74
N LEU A 62 3.76 -16.39 10.41
CA LEU A 62 4.61 -15.44 11.13
C LEU A 62 4.02 -15.05 12.49
N GLU A 63 2.69 -14.93 12.58
CA GLU A 63 1.99 -14.43 13.78
C GLU A 63 1.56 -15.54 14.74
N ASP A 64 1.31 -16.76 14.23
CA ASP A 64 0.90 -17.91 15.03
C ASP A 64 1.96 -19.03 14.98
N PRO A 65 2.85 -19.10 15.99
CA PRO A 65 3.86 -20.15 16.09
C PRO A 65 3.29 -21.56 16.20
N SER A 66 2.00 -21.74 16.52
CA SER A 66 1.38 -23.06 16.56
C SER A 66 1.15 -23.67 15.17
N VAL A 67 1.08 -22.82 14.14
CA VAL A 67 0.90 -23.25 12.74
C VAL A 67 2.21 -23.80 12.18
N GLU A 68 3.32 -23.07 12.33
CA GLU A 68 4.65 -23.49 11.89
C GLU A 68 5.73 -22.88 12.81
N PRO A 69 6.14 -23.58 13.88
CA PRO A 69 7.11 -23.05 14.83
C PRO A 69 8.44 -22.66 14.18
N GLY A 70 8.86 -21.42 14.35
CA GLY A 70 10.13 -20.91 13.80
C GLY A 70 10.09 -20.61 12.31
N TYR A 71 8.89 -20.48 11.71
CA TYR A 71 8.75 -20.06 10.32
C TYR A 71 9.45 -18.70 10.07
N VAL A 72 10.16 -18.63 8.96
CA VAL A 72 10.79 -17.41 8.44
C VAL A 72 10.31 -17.24 7.02
N ASP A 73 9.77 -16.06 6.68
CA ASP A 73 9.41 -15.76 5.29
C ASP A 73 10.69 -15.76 4.42
N PRO A 74 10.84 -16.69 3.46
CA PRO A 74 12.05 -16.77 2.65
C PRO A 74 12.12 -15.65 1.60
N ARG A 75 11.04 -14.89 1.41
CA ARG A 75 10.92 -13.86 0.38
C ARG A 75 11.54 -12.57 0.87
N ASN A 76 12.41 -12.01 0.05
CA ASN A 76 13.02 -10.71 0.26
C ASN A 76 12.62 -9.77 -0.88
N CYS A 77 12.52 -8.48 -0.58
CA CYS A 77 12.15 -7.45 -1.52
C CYS A 77 13.15 -6.28 -1.41
N LEU A 78 13.31 -5.52 -2.50
CA LEU A 78 14.03 -4.26 -2.48
C LEU A 78 13.05 -3.15 -2.84
N VAL A 79 12.73 -2.31 -1.85
CA VAL A 79 11.66 -1.31 -1.96
C VAL A 79 12.12 -0.01 -1.31
N PHE A 80 11.84 1.12 -1.96
CA PHE A 80 11.96 2.43 -1.34
C PHE A 80 10.62 2.82 -0.75
N TRP A 81 10.61 2.97 0.58
CA TRP A 81 9.43 3.35 1.35
C TRP A 81 9.40 4.84 1.66
N ALA A 82 8.24 5.45 1.47
CA ALA A 82 7.90 6.71 2.10
C ALA A 82 7.35 6.41 3.51
N ARG A 83 8.05 6.88 4.55
CA ARG A 83 7.60 6.72 5.94
C ARG A 83 6.56 7.79 6.27
N PRO A 84 5.40 7.42 6.83
CA PRO A 84 4.37 8.39 7.17
C PRO A 84 4.84 9.29 8.32
N PRO A 85 4.51 10.59 8.30
CA PRO A 85 4.74 11.47 9.44
C PRO A 85 3.84 11.11 10.62
N GLU A 86 4.20 11.54 11.84
CA GLU A 86 3.47 11.20 13.08
C GLU A 86 1.97 11.52 13.03
N LYS A 87 1.59 12.63 12.38
CA LYS A 87 0.17 12.97 12.19
C LYS A 87 -0.62 11.91 11.40
N VAL A 88 0.02 11.28 10.42
CA VAL A 88 -0.59 10.19 9.63
C VAL A 88 -0.59 8.90 10.43
N LYS A 89 0.48 8.58 11.18
CA LYS A 89 0.48 7.43 12.09
C LYS A 89 -0.60 7.53 13.16
N THR A 90 -0.85 8.74 13.67
CA THR A 90 -1.94 9.01 14.63
C THR A 90 -3.30 8.76 13.98
N LEU A 91 -3.53 9.27 12.76
CA LEU A 91 -4.76 8.98 12.02
C LEU A 91 -4.95 7.47 11.78
N VAL A 92 -3.90 6.75 11.38
CA VAL A 92 -3.98 5.29 11.19
C VAL A 92 -4.32 4.60 12.51
N ARG A 93 -3.71 4.99 13.63
CA ARG A 93 -4.03 4.42 14.95
C ARG A 93 -5.51 4.58 15.30
N GLU A 94 -6.06 5.77 15.13
CA GLU A 94 -7.49 6.04 15.37
C GLU A 94 -8.39 5.16 14.49
N CYS A 95 -8.02 4.97 13.22
CA CYS A 95 -8.73 4.03 12.34
C CYS A 95 -8.62 2.59 12.86
N GLN A 96 -7.42 2.14 13.25
CA GLN A 96 -7.17 0.79 13.74
C GLN A 96 -7.93 0.48 15.04
N GLU A 97 -8.02 1.44 15.97
CA GLU A 97 -8.79 1.32 17.21
C GLU A 97 -10.28 1.13 16.92
N ARG A 98 -10.86 1.99 16.07
CA ARG A 98 -12.26 1.87 15.65
C ARG A 98 -12.55 0.58 14.88
N LEU A 99 -11.60 0.13 14.06
CA LEU A 99 -11.73 -1.14 13.32
C LEU A 99 -11.71 -2.33 14.28
N ARG A 100 -10.91 -2.28 15.34
CA ARG A 100 -10.84 -3.34 16.36
C ARG A 100 -12.15 -3.50 17.12
N ASP A 101 -12.88 -2.41 17.36
CA ASP A 101 -14.18 -2.45 18.02
C ASP A 101 -15.23 -3.22 17.19
N VAL A 102 -15.09 -3.20 15.86
CA VAL A 102 -16.02 -3.86 14.92
C VAL A 102 -15.52 -5.26 14.50
N VAL A 103 -14.21 -5.43 14.36
CA VAL A 103 -13.56 -6.65 13.88
C VAL A 103 -12.39 -6.99 14.83
N PRO A 104 -12.66 -7.61 15.99
CA PRO A 104 -11.66 -7.78 17.05
C PRO A 104 -10.50 -8.71 16.68
N ASN A 105 -10.71 -9.61 15.71
CA ASN A 105 -9.70 -10.55 15.22
C ASN A 105 -8.94 -10.02 13.99
N LEU A 106 -9.16 -8.76 13.59
CA LEU A 106 -8.43 -8.15 12.48
C LEU A 106 -6.95 -8.01 12.86
N TRP A 107 -6.06 -8.53 12.02
CA TRP A 107 -4.64 -8.24 12.15
C TRP A 107 -4.38 -6.78 11.77
N LEU A 108 -3.78 -6.03 12.70
CA LEU A 108 -3.54 -4.60 12.54
C LEU A 108 -2.04 -4.36 12.41
N MET A 109 -1.64 -3.79 11.27
CA MET A 109 -0.23 -3.50 10.98
C MET A 109 0.42 -2.66 12.09
N PRO A 110 1.56 -3.09 12.66
CA PRO A 110 2.26 -2.33 13.69
C PRO A 110 2.66 -0.93 13.20
N PRO A 111 2.66 0.09 14.08
CA PRO A 111 3.03 1.47 13.71
C PRO A 111 4.43 1.62 13.10
N THR A 112 5.37 0.75 13.49
CA THR A 112 6.75 0.71 12.96
C THR A 112 6.82 0.15 11.54
N SER A 113 5.84 -0.67 11.17
CA SER A 113 5.72 -1.28 9.85
C SER A 113 4.94 -0.40 8.87
N LEU A 114 4.29 0.68 9.31
CA LEU A 114 3.57 1.60 8.41
C LEU A 114 4.50 2.25 7.38
N HIS A 115 4.09 2.18 6.12
CA HIS A 115 4.79 2.76 4.99
C HIS A 115 3.83 2.98 3.81
N MET A 116 4.26 3.81 2.86
CA MET A 116 3.75 3.81 1.49
C MET A 116 4.91 3.38 0.58
N THR A 117 4.63 2.46 -0.35
CA THR A 117 5.63 2.06 -1.35
C THR A 117 5.79 3.16 -2.39
N ALA A 118 6.94 3.84 -2.40
CA ALA A 118 7.24 4.86 -3.41
C ALA A 118 7.72 4.21 -4.72
N ILE A 119 8.56 3.18 -4.62
CA ILE A 119 8.90 2.30 -5.74
C ILE A 119 9.31 0.92 -5.22
N GLU A 120 8.81 -0.13 -5.87
CA GLU A 120 9.25 -1.52 -5.68
C GLU A 120 10.22 -1.85 -6.82
N ILE A 121 11.46 -2.19 -6.48
CA ILE A 121 12.46 -2.62 -7.46
C ILE A 121 12.24 -4.08 -7.83
N THR A 122 12.08 -4.94 -6.81
CA THR A 122 11.75 -6.35 -6.99
C THR A 122 11.16 -6.93 -5.72
N HIS A 123 10.53 -8.10 -5.83
CA HIS A 123 9.88 -8.82 -4.75
C HIS A 123 10.13 -10.32 -4.87
N SER A 124 9.86 -11.07 -3.80
CA SER A 124 9.93 -12.53 -3.76
C SER A 124 11.28 -13.10 -4.23
N ARG A 125 12.39 -12.48 -3.82
CA ARG A 125 13.75 -12.91 -4.13
C ARG A 125 14.43 -13.57 -2.92
N THR A 126 15.52 -14.26 -3.18
CA THR A 126 16.43 -14.77 -2.14
C THR A 126 17.25 -13.63 -1.52
N ALA A 127 17.81 -13.86 -0.33
CA ALA A 127 18.65 -12.87 0.35
C ALA A 127 19.92 -12.52 -0.47
N ASP A 128 20.51 -13.49 -1.16
CA ASP A 128 21.71 -13.28 -1.99
C ASP A 128 21.41 -12.40 -3.22
N GLU A 129 20.28 -12.64 -3.89
CA GLU A 129 19.83 -11.82 -5.01
C GLU A 129 19.57 -10.37 -4.57
N ILE A 130 18.89 -10.16 -3.42
CA ILE A 130 18.67 -8.81 -2.89
C ILE A 130 19.99 -8.16 -2.47
N SER A 131 20.91 -8.90 -1.85
CA SER A 131 22.22 -8.36 -1.46
C SER A 131 23.02 -7.90 -2.66
N ALA A 132 22.99 -8.64 -3.77
CA ALA A 132 23.62 -8.24 -5.03
C ALA A 132 23.00 -6.97 -5.61
N LEU A 133 21.66 -6.87 -5.61
CA LEU A 133 20.95 -5.66 -6.07
C LEU A 133 21.25 -4.43 -5.20
N VAL A 134 21.30 -4.60 -3.88
CA VAL A 134 21.66 -3.52 -2.94
C VAL A 134 23.09 -3.06 -3.19
N ALA A 135 24.04 -3.98 -3.38
CA ALA A 135 25.42 -3.64 -3.69
C ALA A 135 25.52 -2.85 -5.02
N GLN A 136 24.76 -3.27 -6.03
CA GLN A 136 24.70 -2.58 -7.32
C GLN A 136 24.11 -1.17 -7.19
N MET A 137 23.02 -1.00 -6.43
CA MET A 137 22.36 0.30 -6.24
C MET A 137 23.08 1.22 -5.25
N GLN A 138 24.06 0.72 -4.50
CA GLN A 138 24.71 1.45 -3.40
C GLN A 138 25.07 2.91 -3.74
N PRO A 139 25.63 3.23 -4.92
CA PRO A 139 25.97 4.62 -5.27
C PRO A 139 24.74 5.55 -5.41
N ALA A 140 23.57 4.99 -5.71
CA ALA A 140 22.34 5.73 -5.98
C ALA A 140 21.35 5.75 -4.78
N ILE A 141 21.48 4.84 -3.80
CA ILE A 141 20.53 4.68 -2.68
C ILE A 141 20.26 6.02 -1.97
N LEU A 142 21.30 6.79 -1.66
CA LEU A 142 21.14 8.05 -0.93
C LEU A 142 20.41 9.10 -1.78
N SER A 143 20.70 9.15 -3.09
CA SER A 143 20.03 10.05 -4.04
C SER A 143 18.56 9.71 -4.21
N LEU A 144 18.23 8.41 -4.29
CA LEU A 144 16.85 7.91 -4.35
C LEU A 144 16.08 8.22 -3.06
N ALA A 145 16.64 7.87 -1.89
CA ALA A 145 15.99 8.06 -0.61
C ALA A 145 15.75 9.55 -0.29
N ASN A 146 16.68 10.43 -0.67
CA ASN A 146 16.58 11.86 -0.42
C ASN A 146 15.92 12.64 -1.55
N HIS A 147 15.51 12.00 -2.66
CA HIS A 147 14.94 12.70 -3.81
C HIS A 147 13.84 13.69 -3.43
N PRO A 148 12.84 13.36 -2.59
CA PRO A 148 11.80 14.30 -2.19
C PRO A 148 12.28 15.51 -1.38
N SER A 149 13.45 15.42 -0.76
CA SER A 149 14.05 16.49 0.08
C SER A 149 15.20 17.23 -0.61
N SER A 150 15.62 16.76 -1.78
CA SER A 150 16.73 17.35 -2.54
C SER A 150 16.42 18.73 -3.11
N SER A 151 15.15 19.04 -3.31
CA SER A 151 14.66 20.32 -3.81
C SER A 151 13.22 20.55 -3.33
N PRO A 152 12.80 21.79 -3.02
CA PRO A 152 11.40 22.12 -2.81
C PRO A 152 10.49 21.68 -3.96
N ALA A 153 11.02 21.69 -5.19
CA ALA A 153 10.30 21.27 -6.40
C ALA A 153 10.08 19.75 -6.53
N HIS A 154 10.68 18.92 -5.66
CA HIS A 154 10.49 17.45 -5.65
C HIS A 154 9.55 16.99 -4.54
N ARG A 155 8.87 17.93 -3.86
CA ARG A 155 8.05 17.62 -2.70
C ARG A 155 6.62 17.29 -3.11
N ALA A 156 6.37 16.01 -3.36
CA ALA A 156 5.01 15.52 -3.56
C ALA A 156 4.17 15.61 -2.27
N ARG A 157 2.96 16.19 -2.39
CA ARG A 157 1.98 16.25 -1.30
C ARG A 157 0.80 15.35 -1.57
N LEU A 158 0.36 14.71 -0.49
CA LEU A 158 -0.79 13.82 -0.45
C LEU A 158 -1.80 14.35 0.57
N VAL A 159 -3.06 14.35 0.19
CA VAL A 159 -4.19 14.95 0.92
C VAL A 159 -5.43 14.07 0.81
N LYS A 160 -6.51 14.47 1.51
CA LYS A 160 -7.82 13.80 1.52
C LYS A 160 -7.69 12.29 1.81
N PRO A 161 -7.27 11.92 3.04
CA PRO A 161 -7.22 10.52 3.44
C PRO A 161 -8.58 9.86 3.26
N LEU A 162 -8.61 8.68 2.65
CA LEU A 162 -9.80 7.85 2.48
C LEU A 162 -9.49 6.43 2.94
N LEU A 163 -10.29 5.91 3.85
CA LEU A 163 -10.20 4.51 4.27
C LEU A 163 -10.86 3.63 3.20
N GLY A 164 -10.08 2.75 2.60
CA GLY A 164 -10.54 1.76 1.63
C GLY A 164 -10.26 0.35 2.14
N PHE A 165 -11.02 -0.62 1.65
CA PHE A 165 -10.83 -2.03 1.98
C PHE A 165 -11.29 -2.91 0.82
N ASP A 166 -10.75 -4.12 0.78
CA ASP A 166 -11.21 -5.22 -0.05
C ASP A 166 -11.18 -6.53 0.76
N ALA A 167 -11.31 -7.69 0.09
CA ALA A 167 -11.27 -8.99 0.75
C ALA A 167 -9.89 -9.32 1.37
N SER A 168 -8.82 -8.64 0.98
CA SER A 168 -7.44 -8.94 1.38
C SER A 168 -6.91 -7.98 2.43
N ALA A 169 -7.27 -6.69 2.36
CA ALA A 169 -6.66 -5.67 3.21
C ALA A 169 -7.52 -4.43 3.43
N ILE A 170 -7.11 -3.64 4.42
CA ILE A 170 -7.61 -2.29 4.68
C ILE A 170 -6.43 -1.32 4.51
N ALA A 171 -6.65 -0.23 3.78
CA ALA A 171 -5.63 0.76 3.49
C ALA A 171 -6.17 2.19 3.64
N LEU A 172 -5.28 3.11 4.00
CA LEU A 172 -5.55 4.54 3.94
C LEU A 172 -4.97 5.09 2.63
N SER A 173 -5.84 5.48 1.74
CA SER A 173 -5.50 6.08 0.44
C SER A 173 -5.47 7.59 0.53
N PHE A 174 -4.68 8.22 -0.33
CA PHE A 174 -4.57 9.67 -0.44
C PHE A 174 -4.51 10.06 -1.91
N VAL A 175 -4.92 11.28 -2.22
CA VAL A 175 -4.77 11.86 -3.57
C VAL A 175 -3.68 12.93 -3.57
N PRO A 176 -3.02 13.18 -4.71
CA PRO A 176 -2.13 14.33 -4.84
C PRO A 176 -2.86 15.63 -4.50
N ALA A 177 -2.17 16.54 -3.79
CA ALA A 177 -2.65 17.91 -3.66
C ALA A 177 -2.66 18.58 -5.03
N ALA A 178 -3.61 19.49 -5.24
CA ALA A 178 -3.69 20.34 -6.43
C ALA A 178 -3.90 21.79 -6.00
N ASP A 179 -3.39 22.73 -6.80
CA ASP A 179 -3.70 24.16 -6.73
C ASP A 179 -3.66 24.79 -5.34
N GLY A 180 -2.66 24.41 -4.51
CA GLY A 180 -2.47 25.03 -3.20
C GLY A 180 -3.49 24.58 -2.15
N GLU A 181 -4.00 23.35 -2.25
CA GLU A 181 -4.98 22.83 -1.30
C GLU A 181 -4.55 22.99 0.17
N GLY A 182 -5.44 23.57 0.98
CA GLY A 182 -5.19 23.84 2.40
C GLY A 182 -4.27 25.03 2.67
N LEU A 183 -4.03 25.91 1.67
CA LEU A 183 -3.43 27.22 1.90
C LEU A 183 -4.45 28.21 2.47
N VAL A 184 -4.00 29.03 3.41
CA VAL A 184 -4.70 30.21 3.92
C VAL A 184 -3.71 31.38 3.84
N ASP A 185 -4.04 32.42 3.09
CA ASP A 185 -3.18 33.59 2.86
C ASP A 185 -1.73 33.24 2.47
N GLY A 186 -1.58 32.28 1.53
CA GLY A 186 -0.27 31.81 1.05
C GLY A 186 0.52 30.98 2.06
N ARG A 187 -0.13 30.43 3.10
CA ARG A 187 0.53 29.63 4.14
C ARG A 187 -0.14 28.28 4.34
N ASP A 188 0.67 27.26 4.60
CA ASP A 188 0.18 25.94 4.98
C ASP A 188 -0.24 25.86 6.46
N THR A 189 -0.78 24.71 6.87
CA THR A 189 -1.22 24.46 8.26
C THR A 189 -0.10 24.50 9.29
N ALA A 190 1.17 24.54 8.87
CA ALA A 190 2.33 24.73 9.72
C ALA A 190 2.88 26.17 9.66
N GLY A 191 2.16 27.10 9.00
CA GLY A 191 2.53 28.51 8.87
C GLY A 191 3.59 28.80 7.81
N ARG A 192 4.02 27.81 7.02
CA ARG A 192 5.07 27.97 6.01
C ARG A 192 4.50 28.63 4.76
N LEU A 193 5.23 29.60 4.22
CA LEU A 193 4.92 30.20 2.92
C LEU A 193 4.94 29.13 1.83
N ARG A 194 3.93 29.17 0.97
CA ARG A 194 3.75 28.26 -0.14
C ARG A 194 2.86 28.88 -1.21
N GLU A 195 3.12 28.51 -2.44
CA GLU A 195 2.36 28.90 -3.61
C GLU A 195 1.55 27.72 -4.16
N PRO A 196 0.42 27.95 -4.85
CA PRO A 196 -0.31 26.88 -5.54
C PRO A 196 0.56 26.06 -6.50
N ALA A 197 1.52 26.71 -7.17
CA ALA A 197 2.46 26.07 -8.08
C ALA A 197 3.37 25.03 -7.40
N ASP A 198 3.52 25.07 -6.07
CA ASP A 198 4.31 24.08 -5.33
C ASP A 198 3.66 22.68 -5.35
N ASP A 199 2.38 22.57 -5.71
CA ASP A 199 1.68 21.29 -5.85
C ASP A 199 1.77 20.71 -7.28
N ALA A 200 2.48 21.37 -8.22
CA ALA A 200 2.69 20.88 -9.57
C ALA A 200 3.47 19.55 -9.61
N TYR A 201 4.36 19.34 -8.65
CA TYR A 201 5.09 18.08 -8.49
C TYR A 201 4.25 17.07 -7.71
N THR A 202 3.49 16.26 -8.44
CA THR A 202 2.63 15.22 -7.87
C THR A 202 3.38 13.93 -7.48
N TYR A 203 2.70 13.05 -6.75
CA TYR A 203 3.21 11.71 -6.43
C TYR A 203 3.58 10.88 -7.68
N HIS A 204 2.92 11.11 -8.82
CA HIS A 204 3.26 10.44 -10.07
C HIS A 204 4.61 10.91 -10.63
N HIS A 205 4.96 12.19 -10.48
CA HIS A 205 6.29 12.69 -10.82
C HIS A 205 7.36 12.05 -9.93
N LEU A 206 7.10 11.93 -8.63
CA LEU A 206 7.98 11.21 -7.71
C LEU A 206 8.25 9.78 -8.18
N ARG A 207 7.20 9.01 -8.48
CA ARG A 207 7.34 7.62 -8.94
C ARG A 207 8.13 7.53 -10.26
N ARG A 208 7.84 8.41 -11.22
CA ARG A 208 8.58 8.49 -12.49
C ARG A 208 10.06 8.76 -12.27
N ASP A 209 10.40 9.72 -11.43
CA ASP A 209 11.79 10.11 -11.20
C ASP A 209 12.55 9.03 -10.43
N LEU A 210 11.92 8.37 -9.44
CA LEU A 210 12.51 7.23 -8.75
C LEU A 210 12.72 6.04 -9.70
N PHE A 211 11.80 5.80 -10.64
CA PHE A 211 11.96 4.77 -11.66
C PHE A 211 13.16 5.04 -12.57
N ALA A 212 13.26 6.28 -13.09
CA ALA A 212 14.36 6.70 -13.95
C ALA A 212 15.70 6.55 -13.24
N LYS A 213 15.82 7.07 -12.01
CA LYS A 213 17.03 6.95 -11.18
C LYS A 213 17.38 5.50 -10.86
N SER A 214 16.39 4.64 -10.64
CA SER A 214 16.63 3.22 -10.37
C SER A 214 17.16 2.51 -11.62
N THR A 215 16.59 2.83 -12.78
CA THR A 215 17.05 2.29 -14.07
C THR A 215 18.45 2.79 -14.43
N GLU A 216 18.75 4.07 -14.18
CA GLU A 216 20.09 4.66 -14.33
C GLU A 216 21.12 4.02 -13.39
N ALA A 217 20.69 3.55 -12.20
CA ALA A 217 21.51 2.75 -11.29
C ALA A 217 21.72 1.29 -11.78
N GLY A 218 21.19 0.95 -12.95
CA GLY A 218 21.39 -0.33 -13.63
C GLY A 218 20.49 -1.46 -13.14
N VAL A 219 19.51 -1.21 -12.26
CA VAL A 219 18.57 -2.25 -11.83
C VAL A 219 17.33 -2.28 -12.70
N LYS A 220 16.85 -3.49 -13.00
CA LYS A 220 15.53 -3.68 -13.60
C LYS A 220 14.47 -3.50 -12.52
N VAL A 221 13.53 -2.58 -12.77
CA VAL A 221 12.35 -2.41 -11.92
C VAL A 221 11.28 -3.41 -12.38
N ASP A 222 11.01 -4.41 -11.56
CA ASP A 222 10.06 -5.50 -11.78
C ASP A 222 8.83 -5.32 -10.88
N SER A 223 8.29 -4.09 -10.88
CA SER A 223 7.12 -3.71 -10.09
C SER A 223 5.89 -4.46 -10.58
N ARG A 224 5.09 -5.00 -9.66
CA ARG A 224 3.70 -5.36 -9.98
C ARG A 224 2.93 -4.03 -10.11
N GLY A 225 2.65 -3.63 -11.35
CA GLY A 225 1.88 -2.44 -11.68
C GLY A 225 0.70 -2.85 -12.53
#